data_AF-A0A0F9IWA5-F1
#
_entry.id   AF-A0A0F9IWA5-F1
#
_cell.length_a   1.000
_cell.length_b   1.000
_cell.length_c   1.000
_cell.angle_alpha   90.00
_cell.angle_beta   90.00
_cell.angle_gamma   90.00
#
_symmetry.space_group_name_H-M   'P 1'
#
loop_
_entity.id
_entity.type
_entity.pdbx_description
1 polymer ?
#
loop_
_entity_poly.entity_id
_entity_poly.type
_entity_poly.pdbx_seq_one_letter_code
_entity_poly.pdbx_strand_id
1 'polypeptide(L)' 'VYSQWAMRDIEIDGIIYNCNEQAMMVEKASLFLDDYAKKQIMASKNPAVQSQLGLNS' A
#
# COMPACT_ATOMS: atom_id res chain seq x y z
N VAL A 1 -5.17 21.36 -2.41
CA VAL A 1 -5.04 20.26 -1.43
C VAL A 1 -4.40 19.08 -2.14
N TYR A 2 -3.11 18.81 -1.90
CA TYR A 2 -2.50 17.54 -2.29
C TYR A 2 -2.93 16.50 -1.27
N SER A 3 -4.15 15.97 -1.39
CA SER A 3 -4.55 14.85 -0.54
C SER A 3 -3.83 13.61 -1.07
N GLN A 4 -2.84 13.12 -0.33
CA GLN A 4 -2.23 11.80 -0.55
C GLN A 4 -3.31 10.69 -0.57
N TRP A 5 -4.45 10.94 0.09
CA TRP A 5 -5.67 10.14 0.19
C TRP A 5 -6.59 10.09 -1.05
N ALA A 6 -6.23 10.73 -2.17
CA ALA A 6 -7.07 10.65 -3.36
C ALA A 6 -6.97 9.22 -3.94
N MET A 7 -7.99 8.39 -3.69
CA MET A 7 -8.10 7.07 -4.33
C MET A 7 -8.00 7.25 -5.85
N ARG A 8 -6.91 6.74 -6.41
CA ARG A 8 -6.54 6.80 -7.81
C ARG A 8 -5.81 5.51 -8.07
N ASP A 9 -6.27 4.78 -9.08
CA ASP A 9 -5.54 3.62 -9.55
C ASP A 9 -4.17 4.09 -10.07
N ILE A 10 -3.11 3.56 -9.47
CA ILE A 10 -1.72 3.85 -9.78
C ILE A 10 -1.09 2.56 -10.26
N GLU A 11 -0.52 2.58 -11.45
CA GLU A 11 0.24 1.46 -12.00
C GLU A 11 1.74 1.72 -11.82
N ILE A 12 2.41 0.88 -11.06
CA ILE A 12 3.87 0.87 -10.91
C ILE A 12 4.35 -0.54 -11.22
N ASP A 13 5.27 -0.69 -12.18
CA ASP A 13 5.85 -1.97 -12.60
C ASP A 13 4.81 -3.07 -12.91
N GLY A 14 3.67 -2.68 -13.49
CA GLY A 14 2.56 -3.59 -13.84
C GLY A 14 1.68 -4.00 -12.66
N ILE A 15 1.90 -3.44 -11.46
CA ILE A 15 1.05 -3.65 -10.28
C ILE A 15 0.11 -2.46 -10.14
N ILE A 16 -1.18 -2.75 -10.05
CA ILE A 16 -2.23 -1.74 -9.83
C ILE A 16 -2.46 -1.58 -8.33
N TYR A 17 -2.21 -0.38 -7.83
CA TYR A 17 -2.48 0.07 -6.47
C TYR A 17 -3.69 0.99 -6.48
N ASN A 18 -4.54 0.91 -5.47
CA ASN A 18 -5.75 1.73 -5.39
C ASN A 18 -5.51 3.15 -4.85
N CYS A 19 -4.36 3.39 -4.22
CA CYS A 19 -3.90 4.70 -3.77
C CYS A 19 -2.39 4.70 -3.51
N ASN A 20 -1.83 5.89 -3.28
CA ASN A 20 -0.40 6.07 -3.01
C ASN A 20 0.04 5.37 -1.71
N GLU A 21 -0.80 5.38 -0.67
CA GLU A 21 -0.52 4.71 0.59
C GLU A 21 -0.36 3.20 0.41
N GLN A 22 -1.17 2.58 -0.46
CA GLN A 22 -1.01 1.16 -0.76
C GLN A 22 0.35 0.87 -1.38
N ALA A 23 0.74 1.65 -2.39
CA ALA A 23 2.04 1.52 -3.05
C ALA A 23 3.20 1.71 -2.05
N MET A 24 3.16 2.78 -1.24
CA MET A 24 4.20 3.05 -0.25
C MET A 24 4.34 1.93 0.79
N MET A 25 3.23 1.38 1.28
CA MET A 25 3.29 0.32 2.29
C MET A 25 3.72 -1.03 1.70
N VAL A 26 3.37 -1.32 0.43
CA VAL A 26 3.86 -2.51 -0.28
C VAL A 26 5.36 -2.45 -0.56
N GLU A 27 5.86 -1.28 -0.98
CA GLU A 27 7.29 -1.06 -1.14
C GLU A 27 8.03 -1.19 0.19
N LYS A 28 7.49 -0.60 1.27
CA LYS A 28 8.05 -0.77 2.62
C LYS A 28 8.12 -2.25 3.01
N ALA A 29 7.01 -2.99 2.91
CA ALA A 29 6.98 -4.41 3.24
C ALA A 29 7.97 -5.23 2.39
N SER A 30 8.14 -4.87 1.11
CA SER A 30 9.13 -5.50 0.23
C SER A 30 10.57 -5.25 0.68
N LEU A 31 10.89 -4.05 1.19
CA LEU A 31 12.21 -3.73 1.75
C LEU A 31 12.53 -4.54 3.01
N PHE A 32 11.51 -4.89 3.82
CA PHE A 32 11.67 -5.72 5.02
C PHE A 32 11.49 -7.23 4.77
N LEU A 33 11.30 -7.64 3.50
CA LEU A 33 11.01 -9.03 3.13
C LEU A 33 9.77 -9.60 3.84
N ASP A 34 8.79 -8.75 4.18
CA ASP A 34 7.54 -9.14 4.82
C ASP A 34 6.45 -9.40 3.78
N ASP A 35 6.49 -10.61 3.21
CA ASP A 35 5.48 -11.09 2.26
C ASP A 35 4.08 -11.20 2.87
N TYR A 36 3.97 -11.36 4.19
CA TYR A 36 2.68 -11.45 4.87
C TYR A 36 2.00 -10.09 4.89
N ALA A 37 2.71 -9.04 5.33
CA ALA A 37 2.22 -7.67 5.28
C ALA A 37 1.90 -7.24 3.86
N LYS A 38 2.76 -7.53 2.88
CA LYS A 38 2.53 -7.22 1.46
C LYS A 38 1.20 -7.77 0.95
N LYS A 39 0.90 -9.04 1.24
CA LYS A 39 -0.39 -9.67 0.84
C LYS A 39 -1.58 -9.00 1.52
N GLN A 40 -1.47 -8.68 2.80
CA GLN A 40 -2.56 -8.02 3.54
C GLN A 40 -2.82 -6.59 3.04
N ILE A 41 -1.76 -5.84 2.74
CA ILE A 41 -1.85 -4.47 2.21
C ILE A 41 -2.49 -4.50 0.80
N MET A 42 -2.07 -5.42 -0.07
CA MET A 42 -2.64 -5.59 -1.41
C MET A 42 -4.11 -6.04 -1.39
N ALA A 43 -4.52 -6.82 -0.39
CA ALA A 43 -5.91 -7.25 -0.22
C ALA A 43 -6.84 -6.14 0.32
N SER A 44 -6.29 -5.15 1.03
CA SER A 44 -7.07 -4.05 1.58
C SER A 44 -7.31 -2.95 0.55
N LYS A 45 -8.53 -2.44 0.46
CA LYS A 45 -8.87 -1.22 -0.31
C LYS A 45 -8.98 0.04 0.54
N ASN A 46 -8.79 -0.08 1.86
CA ASN A 46 -8.92 1.04 2.78
C ASN A 46 -7.53 1.59 3.14
N PRO A 47 -7.21 2.84 2.77
CA PRO A 47 -5.90 3.45 3.06
C PRO A 47 -5.51 3.44 4.54
N ALA A 48 -6.48 3.62 5.44
CA ALA A 48 -6.20 3.59 6.88
C ALA A 48 -5.74 2.20 7.35
N VAL A 49 -6.36 1.14 6.81
CA VAL A 49 -5.99 -0.25 7.11
C VAL A 49 -4.63 -0.59 6.49
N GLN A 50 -4.37 -0.14 5.26
CA GLN A 50 -3.08 -0.33 4.58
C GLN A 50 -1.94 0.32 5.37
N SER A 51 -2.13 1.56 5.84
CA SER A 51 -1.15 2.27 6.66
C SER A 51 -0.91 1.58 8.00
N GLN A 52 -1.96 1.08 8.67
CA GLN A 52 -1.82 0.36 9.93
C GLN A 52 -1.08 -0.98 9.77
N LEU A 53 -1.34 -1.70 8.68
CA LEU A 53 -0.64 -2.94 8.36
C LEU A 53 0.84 -2.71 8.09
N GLY A 54 1.18 -1.64 7.36
CA GLY A 54 2.57 -1.25 7.10
C GLY A 54 3.28 -0.60 8.28
N LEU A 55 2.58 -0.22 9.37
CA LEU A 55 3.18 0.28 10.61
C LEU A 55 3.65 -0.85 11.54
N ASN A 56 2.95 -1.99 11.54
CA ASN A 56 3.23 -3.15 12.40
C ASN A 56 4.13 -4.21 11.75
N SER A 57 4.59 -3.96 10.51
CA SER A 57 5.56 -4.76 9.76
C SER A 57 6.98 -4.21 9.91
#